data_AF-A0A920SLK8-F1
#
_entry.id   AF-A0A920SLK8-F1
#
_cell.length_a   1.000
_cell.length_b   1.000
_cell.length_c   1.000
_cell.angle_alpha   90.00
_cell.angle_beta   90.00
_cell.angle_gamma   90.00
#
_symmetry.space_group_name_H-M   'P 1'
#
loop_
_entity.id
_entity.type
_entity.pdbx_description
1 polymer ?
#
loop_
_entity_poly.entity_id
_entity_poly.type
_entity_poly.pdbx_seq_one_letter_code
_entity_poly.pdbx_strand_id
1 'polypeptide(L)' 'MTKRVPPLPDLGPLTEEYSLYADQNDRWLSGGTEDDVIAEAGLDPTSIYQAIERFARETRNRLEHQRQALSEL' A
#
# COMPACT_ATOMS: atom_id res chain seq x y z
N MET A 1 -9.97 6.63 5.85
CA MET A 1 -9.30 7.90 5.52
C MET A 1 -8.11 7.99 6.45
N THR A 2 -6.88 7.61 6.07
CA THR A 2 -6.18 7.75 4.77
C THR A 2 -5.38 6.50 4.32
N LYS A 3 -5.92 5.75 3.35
CA LYS A 3 -5.19 4.73 2.55
C LYS A 3 -4.54 5.29 1.27
N ARG A 4 -4.25 6.59 1.22
CA ARG A 4 -4.00 7.33 -0.03
C ARG A 4 -2.84 8.30 0.12
N VAL A 5 -2.20 8.65 -0.99
CA VAL A 5 -1.25 9.78 -1.12
C VAL A 5 -2.05 11.09 -1.04
N PRO A 6 -2.08 11.81 0.10
CA PRO A 6 -2.84 13.05 0.19
C PRO A 6 -2.19 14.11 -0.71
N PRO A 7 -2.95 15.01 -1.37
CA PRO A 7 -4.41 15.18 -1.32
C PRO A 7 -5.16 14.49 -2.49
N LEU A 8 -4.55 13.52 -3.17
CA LEU A 8 -5.09 12.98 -4.42
C LEU A 8 -6.25 11.99 -4.17
N PRO A 9 -7.47 12.25 -4.70
CA PRO A 9 -8.58 11.32 -4.63
C PRO A 9 -8.50 10.26 -5.75
N ASP A 10 -9.24 9.16 -5.56
CA ASP A 10 -9.65 8.21 -6.62
C ASP A 10 -8.54 7.63 -7.49
N LEU A 11 -7.38 7.35 -6.87
CA LEU A 11 -6.21 6.74 -7.51
C LEU A 11 -6.39 5.26 -7.94
N GLY A 12 -7.60 4.72 -7.79
CA GLY A 12 -7.94 3.35 -8.18
C GLY A 12 -7.47 2.26 -7.19
N PRO A 13 -7.97 1.02 -7.37
CA PRO A 13 -7.80 -0.07 -6.42
C PRO A 13 -6.34 -0.53 -6.27
N LEU A 14 -5.55 -0.48 -7.35
CA LEU A 14 -4.14 -0.87 -7.29
C LEU A 14 -3.29 0.10 -6.45
N THR A 15 -3.67 1.38 -6.39
CA THR A 15 -2.97 2.31 -5.51
C THR A 15 -3.26 1.99 -4.06
N GLU A 16 -4.50 1.66 -3.71
CA GLU A 16 -4.86 1.25 -2.34
C GLU A 16 -4.16 -0.07 -1.94
N GLU A 17 -4.05 -1.02 -2.86
CA GLU A 17 -3.51 -2.35 -2.57
C GLU A 17 -1.98 -2.41 -2.39
N TYR A 18 -1.25 -1.51 -3.05
CA TYR A 18 0.22 -1.56 -3.12
C TYR A 18 0.92 -0.35 -2.50
N SER A 19 0.19 0.66 -2.04
CA SER A 19 0.80 1.79 -1.33
C SER A 19 1.25 1.37 0.07
N LEU A 20 2.44 1.84 0.46
CA LEU A 20 2.92 1.75 1.82
C LEU A 20 2.62 3.06 2.54
N TYR A 21 1.84 2.99 3.61
CA TYR A 21 1.42 4.17 4.38
C TYR A 21 1.14 3.80 5.84
N ALA A 22 1.57 4.66 6.77
CA ALA A 22 1.49 4.36 8.20
C ALA A 22 0.04 4.19 8.70
N ASP A 23 -0.91 4.92 8.12
CA ASP A 23 -2.34 4.90 8.48
C ASP A 23 -3.18 4.02 7.53
N GLN A 24 -2.59 2.98 6.94
CA GLN A 24 -3.28 2.10 5.99
C GLN A 24 -4.54 1.40 6.54
N ASN A 25 -4.68 1.32 7.87
CA ASN A 25 -5.80 0.65 8.52
C ASN A 25 -6.82 1.61 9.15
N ASP A 26 -6.67 2.93 8.98
CA ASP A 26 -7.51 3.95 9.61
C ASP A 26 -7.63 3.75 11.14
N ARG A 27 -6.51 3.43 11.79
CA ARG A 27 -6.44 3.15 13.23
C ARG A 27 -5.21 3.81 13.82
N TRP A 28 -5.38 4.33 15.03
CA TRP A 28 -4.25 4.72 15.86
C TRP A 28 -3.38 3.51 16.16
N LEU A 29 -2.08 3.68 15.99
CA LEU A 29 -1.08 2.68 16.39
C LEU A 29 -1.00 2.63 17.92
N SER A 30 -0.67 1.46 18.45
CA SER A 30 -0.63 1.19 19.88
C SER A 30 0.42 2.03 20.64
N GLY A 31 1.40 2.57 19.92
CA GLY A 31 2.50 3.38 20.48
C GLY A 31 3.65 2.50 20.98
N GLY A 32 4.54 3.08 21.78
CA GLY A 32 5.73 2.39 22.29
C GLY A 32 7.02 3.11 21.91
N THR A 33 8.06 2.35 21.58
CA THR A 33 9.27 2.91 20.98
C THR A 33 9.03 3.29 19.51
N GLU A 34 9.91 4.10 18.93
CA GLU A 34 9.86 4.40 17.50
C GLU A 34 9.85 3.12 16.65
N ASP A 35 10.70 2.14 17.02
CA ASP A 35 10.80 0.86 16.32
C ASP A 35 9.47 0.07 16.39
N ASP A 36 8.79 0.07 17.54
CA ASP A 36 7.49 -0.59 17.70
C ASP A 36 6.44 0.05 16.77
N VAL A 37 6.41 1.37 16.70
CA VAL A 37 5.48 2.12 15.86
C VAL A 37 5.74 1.87 14.38
N ILE A 38 7.01 1.84 13.96
CA ILE A 38 7.41 1.54 12.58
C ILE A 38 7.04 0.11 12.20
N ALA A 39 7.29 -0.86 13.08
CA ALA A 39 6.95 -2.26 12.87
C ALA A 39 5.42 -2.46 12.80
N GLU A 40 4.64 -1.83 13.69
CA GLU A 40 3.18 -1.89 13.66
C GLU A 40 2.60 -1.26 12.39
N ALA A 41 3.21 -0.18 11.90
CA ALA A 41 2.86 0.44 10.63
C ALA A 41 3.21 -0.44 9.40
N GLY A 42 4.00 -1.50 9.57
CA GLY A 42 4.52 -2.32 8.47
C GLY A 42 5.54 -1.56 7.61
N LEU A 43 6.24 -0.60 8.21
CA LEU A 43 7.24 0.26 7.55
C LEU A 43 8.67 -0.05 8.00
N ASP A 44 8.87 -1.17 8.69
CA ASP A 44 10.21 -1.66 9.00
C ASP A 44 10.91 -2.20 7.72
N PRO A 45 12.25 -2.33 7.73
CA PRO A 45 13.00 -2.74 6.55
C PRO A 45 12.55 -4.06 5.92
N THR A 46 12.11 -5.03 6.74
CA THR A 46 11.67 -6.34 6.26
C THR A 46 10.33 -6.22 5.54
N SER A 47 9.37 -5.52 6.15
CA SER A 47 8.05 -5.28 5.55
C SER A 47 8.14 -4.49 4.24
N ILE A 48 8.98 -3.43 4.19
CA ILE A 48 9.21 -2.66 2.96
C ILE A 48 9.80 -3.54 1.86
N TYR A 49 10.82 -4.34 2.18
CA TYR A 49 11.42 -5.26 1.21
C TYR A 49 10.40 -6.24 0.64
N GLN A 50 9.60 -6.88 1.51
CA GLN A 50 8.58 -7.84 1.10
C GLN A 50 7.51 -7.18 0.21
N ALA A 51 7.11 -5.96 0.53
CA ALA A 51 6.15 -5.21 -0.29
C ALA A 51 6.70 -4.87 -1.69
N ILE A 52 7.97 -4.44 -1.78
CA ILE A 52 8.65 -4.19 -3.05
C ILE A 52 8.78 -5.49 -3.85
N GLU A 53 9.19 -6.57 -3.21
CA GLU A 53 9.31 -7.89 -3.84
C GLU A 53 7.96 -8.34 -4.41
N ARG A 54 6.88 -8.26 -3.62
CA ARG A 54 5.52 -8.58 -4.05
C ARG A 54 5.11 -7.73 -5.26
N PHE A 55 5.29 -6.40 -5.18
CA PHE A 55 4.94 -5.48 -6.26
C PHE A 55 5.66 -5.81 -7.58
N ALA A 56 6.95 -6.16 -7.49
CA ALA A 56 7.76 -6.57 -8.63
C ALA A 56 7.30 -7.91 -9.21
N ARG A 57 7.09 -8.93 -8.35
CA ARG A 57 6.64 -10.26 -8.77
C ARG A 57 5.26 -10.24 -9.44
N GLU A 58 4.36 -9.40 -8.95
CA GLU A 58 2.96 -9.34 -9.43
C GLU A 58 2.77 -8.41 -10.63
N THR A 59 3.84 -7.89 -11.23
CA THR A 59 3.78 -6.92 -12.35
C THR A 59 2.84 -7.34 -13.48
N ARG A 60 2.88 -8.60 -13.93
CA ARG A 60 1.99 -9.07 -15.01
C ARG A 60 0.52 -9.04 -14.60
N ASN A 61 0.20 -9.47 -13.38
CA ASN A 61 -1.17 -9.49 -12.87
C ASN A 61 -1.72 -8.06 -12.75
N ARG A 62 -0.91 -7.13 -12.23
CA ARG A 62 -1.29 -5.72 -12.09
C ARG A 62 -1.57 -5.06 -13.45
N LEU A 63 -0.70 -5.30 -14.44
CA LEU A 63 -0.91 -4.79 -15.80
C LEU A 63 -2.15 -5.37 -16.46
N GLU A 64 -2.43 -6.65 -16.24
CA GLU A 64 -3.65 -7.29 -16.76
C GLU A 64 -4.91 -6.68 -16.12
N HIS A 65 -4.94 -6.50 -14.80
CA HIS A 65 -6.03 -5.82 -14.10
C HIS A 65 -6.27 -4.40 -14.65
N GLN A 66 -5.21 -3.62 -14.89
CA GLN A 66 -5.35 -2.28 -15.48
C GLN A 66 -5.92 -2.35 -16.90
N ARG A 67 -5.43 -3.28 -17.72
CA ARG A 67 -5.91 -3.46 -19.10
C ARG A 67 -7.39 -3.82 -19.13
N GLN A 68 -7.81 -4.75 -18.28
CA GLN A 68 -9.21 -5.16 -18.18
C GLN A 68 -10.08 -3.97 -17.76
N ALA A 69 -9.70 -3.25 -16.69
CA ALA A 69 -10.45 -2.10 -16.22
C ALA A 69 -10.61 -1.02 -17.31
N LEU A 70 -9.58 -0.78 -18.12
CA LEU A 70 -9.65 0.16 -19.25
C LEU A 70 -10.54 -0.34 -20.40
N SER A 71 -10.65 -1.65 -20.60
CA SER A 71 -11.50 -2.23 -21.64
C SER A 71 -12.99 -2.24 -21.30
N GLU A 72 -13.33 -2.07 -20.02
CA GLU A 72 -14.70 -2.05 -19.50
C GLU A 72 -15.27 -0.62 -19.38
N LEU A 73 -14.48 0.41 -19.72
CA LEU A 73 -14.90 1.81 -19.83
C LEU A 73 -15.64 2.09 -21.15
#